data_AF-A0A371L5T1-F1
#
_entry.id   AF-A0A371L5T1-F1
#
_cell.length_a   1.000
_cell.length_b   1.000
_cell.length_c   1.000
_cell.angle_alpha   90.00
_cell.angle_beta   90.00
_cell.angle_gamma   90.00
#
_symmetry.space_group_name_H-M   'P 1'
#
loop_
_entity.id
_entity.type
_entity.pdbx_description
1 polymer ?
#
loop_
_entity_poly.entity_id
_entity_poly.type
_entity_poly.pdbx_seq_one_letter_code
_entity_poly.pdbx_strand_id
1 'polypeptide(L)' 'MTTVHSTPVAVIPHGVAFYFESGSDETVRHEGRIVLYDDYIRLCGGPLPSWVPCENVEQVLEG' A
#
# COMPACT_ATOMS: atom_id res chain seq x y z
N MET A 1 -22.83 -1.53 6.07
CA MET A 1 -21.47 -2.05 5.86
C MET A 1 -20.58 -1.41 6.90
N THR A 2 -20.24 -2.16 7.94
CA THR A 2 -19.36 -1.69 9.03
C THR A 2 -17.96 -1.64 8.48
N THR A 3 -17.43 -0.44 8.30
CA THR A 3 -16.04 -0.19 7.94
C THR A 3 -15.16 -0.83 9.01
N VAL A 4 -14.51 -1.93 8.68
CA VAL A 4 -13.56 -2.60 9.60
C VAL A 4 -12.40 -1.63 9.76
N HIS A 5 -12.33 -0.97 10.92
CA HIS A 5 -11.14 -0.27 11.34
C HIS A 5 -10.10 -1.33 11.74
N SER A 6 -9.46 -1.93 10.73
CA SER A 6 -8.39 -2.89 10.93
C SER A 6 -7.19 -2.13 11.49
N THR A 7 -6.75 -2.51 12.68
CA THR A 7 -5.49 -2.03 13.25
C THR A 7 -4.38 -2.25 12.22
N PRO A 8 -3.51 -1.26 11.97
CA PRO A 8 -2.40 -1.47 11.05
C PRO A 8 -1.52 -2.61 11.57
N VAL A 9 -1.25 -3.58 10.69
CA VAL A 9 -0.38 -4.74 10.97
C VAL A 9 1.06 -4.25 11.19
N ALA A 10 1.49 -3.32 10.34
CA ALA A 10 2.79 -2.68 10.45
C ALA A 10 2.79 -1.28 9.83
N VAL A 11 3.76 -0.47 10.23
CA VAL A 11 4.01 0.86 9.66
C VAL A 11 5.46 0.93 9.24
N ILE A 12 5.70 1.11 7.95
CA ILE A 12 7.03 1.30 7.37
C ILE A 12 7.20 2.80 7.11
N PRO A 13 8.00 3.53 7.91
CA PRO A 13 8.12 4.98 7.77
C PRO A 13 8.81 5.41 6.46
N HIS A 14 9.74 4.58 5.99
CA HIS A 14 10.47 4.76 4.74
C HIS A 14 10.54 3.41 4.03
N GLY A 15 9.65 3.19 3.06
CA GLY A 15 9.60 1.94 2.32
C GLY A 15 9.29 2.15 0.86
N VAL A 16 9.42 1.07 0.10
CA VAL A 16 9.11 1.04 -1.32
C VAL A 16 8.05 -0.03 -1.55
N ALA A 17 6.92 0.34 -2.15
CA ALA A 17 5.88 -0.59 -2.57
C ALA A 17 5.84 -0.67 -4.09
N PHE A 18 5.80 -1.91 -4.58
CA PHE A 18 5.55 -2.24 -5.98
C PHE A 18 4.15 -2.84 -6.07
N TYR A 19 3.29 -2.24 -6.90
CA TYR A 19 1.89 -2.66 -7.03
C TYR A 19 1.34 -2.42 -8.43
N PHE A 20 0.29 -3.15 -8.78
CA PHE A 20 -0.41 -3.03 -10.04
C PHE A 20 -1.60 -2.09 -9.90
N GLU A 21 -1.78 -1.19 -10.86
CA GLU A 21 -3.00 -0.40 -10.97
C GLU A 21 -4.10 -1.22 -11.68
N SER A 22 -5.35 -1.01 -11.26
CA SER A 22 -6.49 -1.74 -11.83
C SER A 22 -6.58 -1.49 -13.34
N GLY A 23 -6.39 -2.55 -14.13
CA GLY A 23 -6.43 -2.49 -15.59
C GLY A 23 -5.09 -2.17 -16.25
N SER A 24 -3.99 -2.18 -15.51
CA SER A 24 -2.63 -2.11 -16.06
C SER A 24 -1.81 -3.32 -15.63
N ASP A 25 -1.10 -3.92 -16.58
CA ASP A 25 -0.08 -4.95 -16.32
C ASP A 25 1.27 -4.33 -15.89
N GLU A 26 1.37 -3.00 -15.85
CA GLU A 26 2.57 -2.29 -15.44
C GLU A 26 2.66 -2.15 -13.92
N THR A 27 3.81 -2.53 -13.37
CA THR A 27 4.11 -2.35 -11.95
C THR A 27 4.45 -0.89 -11.65
N VAL A 28 3.71 -0.29 -10.72
CA VAL A 28 3.93 1.07 -10.20
C VAL A 28 4.79 1.00 -8.94
N ARG A 29 5.78 1.90 -8.86
CA ARG A 29 6.66 2.06 -7.69
C ARG A 29 6.22 3.27 -6.86
N HIS A 30 5.85 3.05 -5.61
CA HIS A 30 5.68 4.11 -4.60
C HIS A 30 6.82 4.06 -3.59
N GLU A 31 7.40 5.22 -3.28
CA GLU A 31 8.41 5.38 -2.23
C GLU A 31 7.89 6.37 -1.18
N GLY A 32 7.96 5.98 0.09
CA GLY A 32 7.53 6.83 1.19
C GLY A 32 7.04 6.02 2.38
N ARG A 33 6.14 6.62 3.17
CA ARG A 33 5.54 5.93 4.30
C ARG A 33 4.50 4.94 3.80
N ILE A 34 4.56 3.70 4.25
CA ILE A 34 3.61 2.65 3.90
C ILE A 34 2.99 2.11 5.18
N VAL A 35 1.66 1.94 5.19
CA VAL A 35 0.95 1.32 6.30
C VAL A 35 0.32 0.03 5.80
N LEU A 36 0.67 -1.08 6.43
CA LEU A 36 0.15 -2.39 6.08
C LEU A 36 -1.10 -2.69 6.92
N TYR A 37 -2.16 -3.15 6.26
CA TYR A 37 -3.36 -3.73 6.86
C TYR A 37 -3.49 -5.17 6.34
N ASP A 38 -4.48 -5.90 6.86
CA ASP A 38 -4.70 -7.31 6.49
C ASP A 38 -4.98 -7.45 4.97
N ASP A 39 -5.93 -6.67 4.46
CA ASP A 39 -6.39 -6.76 3.06
C ASP A 39 -5.84 -5.65 2.15
N TYR A 40 -5.24 -4.60 2.72
CA TYR A 40 -4.82 -3.42 1.97
C TYR A 40 -3.50 -2.85 2.48
N ILE A 41 -2.78 -2.16 1.61
CA ILE A 41 -1.72 -1.24 2.00
C ILE A 41 -2.15 0.20 1.74
N ARG A 42 -1.69 1.12 2.59
CA ARG A 42 -1.89 2.55 2.41
C ARG A 42 -0.56 3.20 2.06
N LEU A 43 -0.51 3.78 0.87
CA LEU A 43 0.62 4.51 0.35
C LEU A 43 0.52 5.97 0.80
N CYS A 44 1.41 6.38 1.69
CA CYS A 44 1.50 7.75 2.22
C CYS A 44 2.73 8.44 1.60
N GLY A 45 2.54 9.67 1.12
CA GLY A 45 3.64 10.46 0.52
C GLY A 45 3.22 11.27 -0.72
N GLY A 46 2.09 10.92 -1.35
CA GLY A 46 1.48 11.70 -2.42
C GLY A 46 0.49 12.77 -1.91
N PRO A 47 -0.07 13.59 -2.82
CA PRO A 47 -1.10 14.58 -2.48
C PRO A 47 -2.38 13.95 -1.92
N LEU A 48 -2.64 12.68 -2.25
CA LEU A 48 -3.72 11.86 -1.68
C LEU A 48 -3.16 10.51 -1.24
N PRO A 49 -3.62 9.98 -0.09
CA PRO A 49 -3.28 8.63 0.33
C PRO A 49 -3.99 7.62 -0.56
N SER A 50 -3.23 6.75 -1.22
CA SER A 50 -3.77 5.67 -2.06
C SER A 50 -3.89 4.38 -1.26
N TRP A 51 -5.02 3.70 -1.42
CA TRP A 51 -5.26 2.37 -0.84
C TRP A 51 -5.12 1.34 -1.95
N VAL A 52 -4.27 0.35 -1.72
CA VAL A 52 -3.96 -0.70 -2.69
C VAL A 52 -4.30 -2.05 -2.07
N PRO A 53 -5.17 -2.86 -2.69
CA PRO A 53 -5.45 -4.22 -2.24
C PRO A 53 -4.16 -5.05 -2.18
N CYS A 54 -3.99 -5.89 -1.16
CA CYS A 54 -2.81 -6.75 -1.05
C CYS A 54 -2.65 -7.71 -2.24
N GLU A 55 -3.75 -8.11 -2.89
CA GLU A 55 -3.74 -8.91 -4.13
C GLU A 55 -3.06 -8.18 -5.32
N ASN A 56 -3.03 -6.85 -5.28
CA ASN A 56 -2.39 -6.01 -6.29
C ASN A 56 -0.97 -5.60 -5.90
N VAL A 57 -0.48 -6.03 -4.72
CA VAL A 57 0.86 -5.70 -4.24
C VAL A 57 1.81 -6.81 -4.66
N GLU A 58 2.82 -6.45 -5.44
CA GLU A 58 3.89 -7.36 -5.85
C GLU A 58 4.90 -7.53 -4.71
N GLN A 59 5.36 -6.41 -4.14
CA GLN A 59 6.39 -6.43 -3.09
C GLN A 59 6.36 -5.14 -2.25
N VAL A 60 6.68 -5.28 -0.97
CA VAL A 60 6.97 -4.14 -0.08
C VAL A 60 8.36 -4.34 0.51
N LEU A 61 9.20 -3.31 0.41
CA LEU A 61 10.56 -3.28 0.96
C LEU A 61 10.65 -2.22 2.06
N GLU A 62 11.33 -2.58 3.15
CA GLU A 62 11.76 -1.64 4.18
C GLU A 62 13.08 -0.98 3.76
N GLY A 63 13.18 0.34 3.90
CA GLY A 63 14.36 1.14 3.58
C GLY A 63 15.24 1.47 4.78
#